data_AF-A0A1M3MSV6-F1
#
_entry.id   AF-A0A1M3MSV6-F1
#
_cell.length_a   1.000
_cell.length_b   1.000
_cell.length_c   1.000
_cell.angle_alpha   90.00
_cell.angle_beta   90.00
_cell.angle_gamma   90.00
#
_symmetry.space_group_name_H-M   'P 1'
#
loop_
_entity.id
_entity.type
_entity.pdbx_description
1 polymer ?
#
loop_
_entity_poly.entity_id
_entity_poly.type
_entity_poly.pdbx_seq_one_letter_code
_entity_poly.pdbx_strand_id
1 'polypeptide(L)'
;MPRRERRAVCRSRRTVGRCVGACLGLLVVVSPAVARAAPEDDLALDLGGGLLDLRRIPNGTFSQGSPTTEPGRESNETPRNVTISRSFWLGKVPVTRAQFSRFVTETRFVTEAEKGQNGGFGWDGKALVQKKDFTWRSPGFPQRDDDPVVLVTFGDANAFVAWASRKTGRRVRLPTEAEWEYAARAGTTTPWYGATSGDEALALGWFKPNATSTTHPVAQKRPNAFGLFDMSGNVFEWCRDIYAPYSESDTIDPENTTRVGTEPERRVLRGGSWLRDPKRGRSAARHRNPPGSRNADNGFRVAVDDDDALAPGAAAMPTNDFALAAPVGLAGSSIPSPPPAAVELDAGAASAPSVGSGRPSADGSGWSLVVAPVAAAGAVVAWVLARRKRGASSDLPLTPVLRPTEPSAQRDPQPSGSVDVANAEPASASTSMPSSLEPPGVLPEVEPSPAIEDDGPSDPPST
;
A
#
# COMPACT_ATOMS: atom_id res chain seq x y z
N MET A 1 17.98 -59.21 -91.98
CA MET A 1 19.23 -59.57 -92.71
C MET A 1 20.44 -59.18 -91.85
N PRO A 2 21.57 -59.92 -91.90
CA PRO A 2 22.24 -60.38 -90.67
C PRO A 2 23.63 -59.79 -90.38
N ARG A 3 24.05 -59.84 -89.10
CA ARG A 3 25.37 -60.27 -88.53
C ARG A 3 25.61 -59.50 -87.20
N ARG A 4 25.45 -60.11 -86.01
CA ARG A 4 26.36 -60.98 -85.22
C ARG A 4 27.75 -60.41 -84.95
N GLU A 5 28.01 -60.10 -83.67
CA GLU A 5 29.27 -60.28 -82.91
C GLU A 5 28.94 -60.10 -81.41
N ARG A 6 28.68 -61.15 -80.62
CA ARG A 6 29.56 -62.02 -79.78
C ARG A 6 30.46 -61.31 -78.74
N ARG A 7 30.08 -61.51 -77.46
CA ARG A 7 30.89 -61.72 -76.22
C ARG A 7 31.81 -60.54 -75.80
N ALA A 8 32.18 -60.30 -74.54
CA ALA A 8 32.23 -61.09 -73.32
C ALA A 8 32.08 -60.19 -72.07
N VAL A 9 31.84 -60.86 -70.94
CA VAL A 9 31.69 -60.38 -69.56
C VAL A 9 32.99 -59.79 -69.01
N CYS A 10 32.93 -58.72 -68.20
CA CYS A 10 33.67 -58.66 -66.93
C CYS A 10 33.10 -57.61 -65.96
N ARG A 11 32.96 -57.99 -64.68
CA ARG A 11 32.42 -57.20 -63.57
C ARG A 11 33.35 -56.04 -63.19
N SER A 12 32.77 -54.91 -62.81
CA SER A 12 33.35 -54.03 -61.78
C SER A 12 32.21 -53.41 -60.95
N ARG A 13 32.23 -53.67 -59.63
CA ARG A 13 31.39 -53.05 -58.62
C ARG A 13 32.23 -51.99 -57.90
N ARG A 14 31.60 -50.85 -57.58
CA ARG A 14 31.81 -49.88 -56.47
C ARG A 14 31.49 -48.47 -56.99
N THR A 15 30.79 -47.55 -56.33
CA THR A 15 30.01 -47.48 -55.08
C THR A 15 29.19 -46.19 -55.22
N VAL A 16 27.88 -46.20 -54.98
CA VAL A 16 27.06 -44.96 -54.96
C VAL A 16 26.77 -44.62 -53.50
N GLY A 17 27.31 -43.50 -53.02
CA GLY A 17 26.99 -42.93 -51.71
C GLY A 17 25.58 -42.36 -51.70
N ARG A 18 24.77 -42.76 -50.72
CA ARG A 18 23.44 -42.20 -50.45
C ARG A 18 23.55 -41.09 -49.42
N CYS A 19 23.13 -39.88 -49.77
CA CYS A 19 22.89 -38.79 -48.83
C CYS A 19 21.62 -39.12 -48.01
N VAL A 20 21.75 -39.17 -46.69
CA VAL A 20 20.62 -39.23 -45.75
C VAL A 20 20.37 -37.81 -45.25
N GLY A 21 19.23 -37.23 -45.62
CA GLY A 21 18.74 -35.98 -45.04
C GLY A 21 18.13 -36.25 -43.67
N ALA A 22 18.69 -35.65 -42.62
CA ALA A 22 18.14 -35.69 -41.28
C ALA A 22 17.09 -34.57 -41.12
N CYS A 23 15.81 -34.95 -41.00
CA CYS A 23 14.75 -34.05 -40.56
C CYS A 23 14.83 -33.94 -39.02
N LEU A 24 15.37 -32.82 -38.52
CA LEU A 24 15.28 -32.47 -37.10
C LEU A 24 13.85 -31.99 -36.80
N GLY A 25 13.05 -32.84 -36.17
CA GLY A 25 11.77 -32.44 -35.59
C GLY A 25 12.02 -31.61 -34.33
N LEU A 26 11.63 -30.34 -34.34
CA LEU A 26 11.65 -29.48 -33.16
C LEU A 26 10.49 -29.89 -32.24
N LEU A 27 10.81 -30.63 -31.18
CA LEU A 27 9.83 -31.00 -30.15
C LEU A 27 9.63 -29.78 -29.23
N VAL A 28 8.56 -29.02 -29.45
CA VAL A 28 8.17 -27.93 -28.55
C VAL A 28 7.54 -28.53 -27.30
N VAL A 29 8.32 -28.67 -26.23
CA VAL A 29 7.79 -28.99 -24.90
C VAL A 29 7.16 -27.72 -24.35
N VAL A 30 5.85 -27.60 -24.48
CA VAL A 30 5.07 -26.61 -23.72
C VAL A 30 5.01 -27.11 -22.29
N SER A 31 5.90 -26.63 -21.43
CA SER A 31 5.73 -26.81 -19.99
C SER A 31 4.43 -26.10 -19.59
N PRO A 32 3.47 -26.78 -18.95
CA PRO A 32 2.37 -26.05 -18.35
C PRO A 32 2.98 -25.10 -17.33
N ALA A 33 2.66 -23.81 -17.44
CA ALA A 33 2.91 -22.89 -16.35
C ALA A 33 2.13 -23.45 -15.16
N VAL A 34 2.83 -24.13 -14.24
CA VAL A 34 2.26 -24.50 -12.96
C VAL A 34 1.98 -23.18 -12.29
N ALA A 35 0.71 -22.77 -12.31
CA ALA A 35 0.22 -21.75 -11.41
C ALA A 35 0.60 -22.23 -10.01
N ARG A 36 1.65 -21.66 -9.44
CA ARG A 36 2.00 -21.90 -8.05
C ARG A 36 0.79 -21.40 -7.29
N ALA A 37 0.03 -22.33 -6.69
CA ALA A 37 -1.04 -21.96 -5.78
C ALA A 37 -0.45 -20.92 -4.83
N ALA A 38 -1.12 -19.78 -4.71
CA ALA A 38 -0.76 -18.81 -3.69
C ALA A 38 -0.69 -19.59 -2.35
N PRO A 39 0.25 -19.25 -1.45
CA PRO A 39 0.20 -19.77 -0.09
C PRO A 39 -1.24 -19.70 0.42
N GLU A 40 -1.74 -20.71 1.15
CA GLU A 40 -3.17 -20.81 1.53
C GLU A 40 -3.74 -19.56 2.23
N ASP A 41 -2.85 -18.72 2.75
CA ASP A 41 -3.12 -17.46 3.42
C ASP A 41 -2.91 -16.20 2.55
N ASP A 42 -2.75 -16.32 1.23
CA ASP A 42 -2.60 -15.20 0.29
C ASP A 42 -3.74 -15.18 -0.73
N LEU A 43 -4.34 -14.00 -0.92
CA LEU A 43 -5.41 -13.76 -1.90
C LEU A 43 -4.97 -12.64 -2.85
N ALA A 44 -5.03 -12.89 -4.15
CA ALA A 44 -4.80 -11.86 -5.16
C ALA A 44 -6.11 -11.56 -5.90
N LEU A 45 -6.58 -10.32 -5.84
CA LEU A 45 -7.76 -9.88 -6.58
C LEU A 45 -7.34 -9.10 -7.83
N ASP A 46 -7.79 -9.56 -9.00
CA ASP A 46 -7.48 -8.91 -10.27
C ASP A 46 -8.30 -7.63 -10.47
N LEU A 47 -7.60 -6.51 -10.63
CA LEU A 47 -8.15 -5.19 -10.96
C LEU A 47 -8.08 -4.86 -12.46
N GLY A 48 -7.84 -5.85 -13.33
CA GLY A 48 -7.77 -5.68 -14.78
C GLY A 48 -6.52 -4.90 -15.21
N GLY A 49 -5.34 -5.40 -14.85
CA GLY A 49 -4.05 -4.73 -15.10
C GLY A 49 -3.28 -4.36 -13.83
N GLY A 50 -3.59 -5.01 -12.72
CA GLY A 50 -2.92 -4.89 -11.42
C GLY A 50 -3.62 -5.81 -10.41
N LEU A 51 -2.93 -6.18 -9.33
CA LEU A 51 -3.48 -7.04 -8.27
C LEU A 51 -3.67 -6.25 -6.98
N LEU A 52 -4.72 -6.55 -6.23
CA LEU A 52 -4.73 -6.34 -4.78
C LEU A 52 -4.21 -7.62 -4.13
N ASP A 53 -3.01 -7.57 -3.58
CA ASP A 53 -2.45 -8.69 -2.82
C ASP A 53 -2.86 -8.54 -1.35
N LEU A 54 -3.59 -9.52 -0.84
CA LEU A 54 -4.09 -9.57 0.53
C LEU A 54 -3.49 -10.77 1.27
N ARG A 55 -3.40 -10.62 2.57
CA ARG A 55 -3.02 -11.64 3.52
C ARG A 55 -4.23 -12.05 4.36
N ARG A 56 -4.42 -13.34 4.57
CA ARG A 56 -5.39 -13.86 5.53
C ARG A 56 -4.93 -13.56 6.95
N ILE A 57 -5.80 -12.89 7.70
CA ILE A 57 -5.61 -12.54 9.10
C ILE A 57 -6.45 -13.50 9.93
N PRO A 58 -5.85 -14.31 10.82
CA PRO A 58 -6.59 -15.26 11.64
C PRO A 58 -7.55 -14.54 12.59
N ASN A 59 -8.58 -15.25 13.06
CA ASN A 59 -9.40 -14.74 14.16
C ASN A 59 -8.61 -14.82 15.47
N GLY A 60 -9.06 -14.09 16.48
CA GLY A 60 -8.43 -14.13 17.80
C GLY A 60 -8.78 -12.94 18.68
N THR A 61 -8.26 -12.98 19.89
CA THR A 61 -8.45 -11.91 20.88
C THR A 61 -7.14 -11.17 21.11
N PHE A 62 -7.20 -9.86 21.26
CA PHE A 62 -6.05 -9.01 21.58
C PHE A 62 -6.44 -7.83 22.48
N SER A 63 -5.42 -7.20 23.06
CA SER A 63 -5.60 -5.93 23.78
C SER A 63 -5.47 -4.77 22.78
N GLN A 64 -6.59 -4.08 22.53
CA GLN A 64 -6.65 -2.86 21.73
C GLN A 64 -6.37 -1.65 22.61
N GLY A 65 -5.63 -0.66 22.11
CA GLY A 65 -5.15 0.48 22.90
C GLY A 65 -3.77 0.21 23.52
N SER A 66 -3.32 1.08 24.42
CA SER A 66 -1.98 0.99 25.00
C SER A 66 -2.02 1.03 26.53
N PRO A 67 -1.13 0.30 27.23
CA PRO A 67 -1.02 0.39 28.68
C PRO A 67 -0.60 1.80 29.10
N THR A 68 -0.98 2.23 30.29
CA THR A 68 -0.68 3.58 30.81
C THR A 68 0.82 3.89 30.90
N THR A 69 1.66 2.86 30.92
CA THR A 69 3.12 2.94 30.95
C THR A 69 3.78 2.99 29.57
N GLU A 70 3.03 2.85 28.47
CA GLU A 70 3.59 2.87 27.12
C GLU A 70 4.13 4.28 26.76
N PRO A 71 5.42 4.41 26.38
CA PRO A 71 5.98 5.70 25.99
C PRO A 71 5.25 6.31 24.79
N GLY A 72 4.84 7.57 24.92
CA GLY A 72 4.17 8.31 23.86
C GLY A 72 2.69 7.98 23.68
N ARG A 73 2.09 7.20 24.59
CA ARG A 73 0.63 6.97 24.68
C ARG A 73 -0.16 8.27 24.76
N GLU A 74 -1.30 8.30 24.09
CA GLU A 74 -2.31 9.35 24.21
C GLU A 74 -3.52 8.90 25.05
N SER A 75 -4.29 9.85 25.58
CA SER A 75 -5.42 9.57 26.49
C SER A 75 -6.58 8.83 25.81
N ASN A 76 -6.65 8.86 24.48
CA ASN A 76 -7.66 8.20 23.65
C ASN A 76 -7.34 6.72 23.35
N GLU A 77 -6.27 6.17 23.92
CA GLU A 77 -5.79 4.79 23.71
C GLU A 77 -6.08 3.91 24.94
N THR A 78 -7.22 4.10 25.59
CA THR A 78 -7.64 3.26 26.74
C THR A 78 -7.62 1.78 26.37
N PRO A 79 -6.88 0.93 27.10
CA PRO A 79 -6.79 -0.48 26.76
C PRO A 79 -8.13 -1.19 26.98
N ARG A 80 -8.52 -2.07 26.05
CA ARG A 80 -9.67 -2.98 26.17
C ARG A 80 -9.41 -4.30 25.48
N ASN A 81 -10.12 -5.37 25.84
CA ASN A 81 -10.03 -6.62 25.07
C ASN A 81 -10.98 -6.59 23.88
N VAL A 82 -10.48 -7.04 22.74
CA VAL A 82 -11.25 -7.16 21.51
C VAL A 82 -11.07 -8.55 20.94
N THR A 83 -12.17 -9.21 20.62
CA THR A 83 -12.19 -10.45 19.85
C THR A 83 -12.57 -10.14 18.40
N ILE A 84 -11.68 -10.46 17.47
CA ILE A 84 -12.00 -10.59 16.05
C ILE A 84 -12.54 -12.01 15.86
N SER A 85 -13.83 -12.18 15.62
CA SER A 85 -14.49 -13.49 15.66
C SER A 85 -14.26 -14.32 14.39
N ARG A 86 -14.05 -13.65 13.26
CA ARG A 86 -13.84 -14.25 11.95
C ARG A 86 -12.51 -13.83 11.36
N SER A 87 -11.86 -14.76 10.67
CA SER A 87 -10.75 -14.39 9.81
C SER A 87 -11.23 -13.44 8.72
N PHE A 88 -10.32 -12.61 8.24
CA PHE A 88 -10.57 -11.69 7.15
C PHE A 88 -9.28 -11.53 6.34
N TRP A 89 -9.38 -10.97 5.15
CA TRP A 89 -8.23 -10.68 4.32
C TRP A 89 -7.91 -9.20 4.44
N LEU A 90 -6.63 -8.84 4.59
CA LEU A 90 -6.18 -7.44 4.62
C LEU A 90 -5.12 -7.23 3.55
N GLY A 91 -5.21 -6.12 2.82
CA GLY A 91 -4.22 -5.72 1.83
C GLY A 91 -2.83 -5.70 2.46
N LYS A 92 -1.86 -6.36 1.82
CA LYS A 92 -0.47 -6.45 2.30
C LYS A 92 0.19 -5.08 2.40
N VAL A 93 -0.25 -4.14 1.56
CA VAL A 93 0.22 -2.77 1.45
C VAL A 93 -0.98 -1.81 1.38
N PRO A 94 -0.78 -0.49 1.62
CA PRO A 94 -1.76 0.53 1.23
C PRO A 94 -2.08 0.46 -0.26
N VAL A 95 -3.25 0.96 -0.65
CA VAL A 95 -3.62 1.08 -2.08
C VAL A 95 -2.62 1.97 -2.79
N THR A 96 -2.02 1.46 -3.84
CA THR A 96 -0.99 2.16 -4.61
C THR A 96 -1.60 3.15 -5.60
N ARG A 97 -0.78 4.10 -6.04
CA ARG A 97 -1.15 5.07 -7.07
C ARG A 97 -1.54 4.39 -8.38
N ALA A 98 -0.88 3.28 -8.77
CA ALA A 98 -1.26 2.51 -9.96
C ALA A 98 -2.66 1.88 -9.82
N GLN A 99 -2.94 1.25 -8.68
CA GLN A 99 -4.25 0.63 -8.41
C GLN A 99 -5.36 1.69 -8.43
N PHE A 100 -5.15 2.84 -7.78
CA PHE A 100 -6.12 3.93 -7.79
C PHE A 100 -6.28 4.56 -9.19
N SER A 101 -5.19 4.70 -9.94
CA SER A 101 -5.22 5.18 -11.34
C SER A 101 -6.04 4.25 -12.23
N ARG A 102 -5.99 2.94 -12.01
CA ARG A 102 -6.82 1.97 -12.73
C ARG A 102 -8.31 2.19 -12.46
N PHE A 103 -8.68 2.35 -11.20
CA PHE A 103 -10.05 2.71 -10.80
C PHE A 103 -10.52 3.98 -11.52
N VAL A 104 -9.73 5.06 -11.44
CA VAL A 104 -10.07 6.35 -12.06
C VAL A 104 -10.19 6.23 -13.58
N THR A 105 -9.28 5.52 -14.23
CA THR A 105 -9.28 5.35 -15.69
C THR A 105 -10.51 4.58 -16.18
N GLU A 106 -10.86 3.49 -15.50
CA GLU A 106 -11.96 2.62 -15.89
C GLU A 106 -13.33 3.26 -15.64
N THR A 107 -13.46 4.00 -14.54
CA THR A 107 -14.74 4.58 -14.10
C THR A 107 -14.91 6.04 -14.48
N ARG A 108 -13.85 6.69 -14.97
CA ARG A 108 -13.76 8.15 -15.15
C ARG A 108 -14.06 8.91 -13.85
N PHE A 109 -13.72 8.31 -12.71
CA PHE A 109 -13.96 8.90 -11.40
C PHE A 109 -13.17 10.20 -11.24
N VAL A 110 -13.82 11.19 -10.63
CA VAL A 110 -13.21 12.48 -10.28
C VAL A 110 -13.27 12.57 -8.76
N THR A 111 -12.10 12.69 -8.12
CA THR A 111 -12.01 12.72 -6.66
C THR A 111 -12.66 13.96 -6.08
N GLU A 112 -12.96 13.95 -4.78
CA GLU A 112 -13.47 15.15 -4.12
C GLU A 112 -12.47 16.32 -4.16
N ALA A 113 -11.16 16.05 -4.12
CA ALA A 113 -10.13 17.09 -4.31
C ALA A 113 -10.21 17.71 -5.72
N GLU A 114 -10.45 16.90 -6.74
CA GLU A 114 -10.59 17.36 -8.13
C GLU A 114 -11.90 18.16 -8.33
N LYS A 115 -13.03 17.69 -7.76
CA LYS A 115 -14.35 18.33 -7.82
C LYS A 115 -14.43 19.67 -7.06
N GLY A 116 -13.77 19.74 -5.91
CA GLY A 116 -13.86 20.89 -5.02
C GLY A 116 -13.15 22.14 -5.58
N GLN A 117 -13.57 23.32 -5.10
CA GLN A 117 -12.97 24.59 -5.47
C GLN A 117 -11.56 24.80 -4.87
N ASN A 118 -11.24 24.11 -3.78
CA ASN A 118 -10.02 24.37 -3.02
C ASN A 118 -8.92 23.32 -3.21
N GLY A 119 -9.18 22.23 -3.94
CA GLY A 119 -8.22 21.11 -4.05
C GLY A 119 -7.96 20.43 -2.70
N GLY A 120 -6.77 19.89 -2.52
CA GLY A 120 -6.33 19.24 -1.29
C GLY A 120 -5.17 19.93 -0.58
N PHE A 121 -4.81 19.39 0.58
CA PHE A 121 -3.67 19.84 1.39
C PHE A 121 -2.41 19.10 0.94
N GLY A 122 -1.74 19.64 -0.07
CA GLY A 122 -0.50 19.12 -0.64
C GLY A 122 0.74 19.74 0.00
N TRP A 123 1.91 19.15 -0.25
CA TRP A 123 3.19 19.63 0.26
C TRP A 123 3.75 20.75 -0.62
N ASP A 124 4.14 21.88 -0.02
CA ASP A 124 4.76 22.99 -0.78
C ASP A 124 6.29 23.05 -0.68
N GLY A 125 6.91 22.03 -0.07
CA GLY A 125 8.34 22.02 0.28
C GLY A 125 8.60 22.33 1.75
N LYS A 126 7.61 22.87 2.49
CA LYS A 126 7.75 23.25 3.89
C LYS A 126 6.61 22.75 4.78
N ALA A 127 5.38 22.82 4.30
CA ALA A 127 4.18 22.46 5.04
C ALA A 127 3.10 21.88 4.12
N LEU A 128 2.06 21.33 4.72
CA LEU A 128 0.81 21.07 4.00
C LEU A 128 0.07 22.39 3.83
N VAL A 129 -0.25 22.75 2.59
CA VAL A 129 -1.03 23.93 2.26
C VAL A 129 -2.14 23.54 1.29
N GLN A 130 -3.29 24.19 1.40
CA GLN A 130 -4.42 23.91 0.52
C GLN A 130 -4.29 24.69 -0.79
N LYS A 131 -4.32 23.99 -1.93
CA LYS A 131 -4.32 24.61 -3.27
C LYS A 131 -5.18 23.78 -4.22
N LYS A 132 -5.85 24.46 -5.16
CA LYS A 132 -6.71 23.83 -6.17
C LYS A 132 -6.00 22.71 -6.95
N ASP A 133 -4.71 22.90 -7.23
CA ASP A 133 -3.91 22.00 -8.06
C ASP A 133 -3.45 20.75 -7.31
N PHE A 134 -3.55 20.74 -5.98
CA PHE A 134 -3.21 19.57 -5.19
C PHE A 134 -4.33 18.53 -5.25
N THR A 135 -4.01 17.42 -5.89
CA THR A 135 -4.87 16.27 -6.11
C THR A 135 -4.04 15.01 -5.96
N TRP A 136 -4.67 13.83 -5.97
CA TRP A 136 -3.96 12.55 -5.96
C TRP A 136 -2.93 12.39 -7.10
N ARG A 137 -3.05 13.18 -8.17
CA ARG A 137 -2.10 13.20 -9.30
C ARG A 137 -0.89 14.09 -9.08
N SER A 138 -1.01 15.09 -8.21
CA SER A 138 -0.03 16.13 -7.96
C SER A 138 -0.05 16.51 -6.48
N PRO A 139 0.54 15.70 -5.59
CA PRO A 139 0.48 15.93 -4.14
C PRO A 139 1.47 16.99 -3.63
N GLY A 140 2.25 17.60 -4.52
CA GLY A 140 3.33 18.51 -4.17
C GLY A 140 4.70 17.84 -4.04
N PHE A 141 4.79 16.55 -4.35
CA PHE A 141 6.02 15.77 -4.49
C PHE A 141 5.83 14.69 -5.57
N PRO A 142 6.92 14.16 -6.16
CA PRO A 142 6.83 13.07 -7.13
C PRO A 142 6.39 11.77 -6.46
N GLN A 143 5.48 11.05 -7.10
CA GLN A 143 5.08 9.69 -6.73
C GLN A 143 5.27 8.74 -7.91
N ARG A 144 5.76 7.53 -7.62
CA ARG A 144 5.79 6.41 -8.55
C ARG A 144 4.45 5.67 -8.54
N ASP A 145 4.31 4.67 -9.39
CA ASP A 145 3.10 3.87 -9.47
C ASP A 145 2.91 2.98 -8.23
N ASP A 146 4.01 2.55 -7.60
CA ASP A 146 4.08 1.74 -6.40
C ASP A 146 4.10 2.54 -5.08
N ASP A 147 4.06 3.88 -5.15
CA ASP A 147 3.76 4.71 -3.97
C ASP A 147 2.30 4.56 -3.52
N PRO A 148 1.98 4.74 -2.23
CA PRO A 148 0.60 4.80 -1.77
C PRO A 148 -0.13 6.01 -2.38
N VAL A 149 -1.39 5.82 -2.76
CA VAL A 149 -2.24 6.96 -3.17
C VAL A 149 -2.51 7.86 -1.97
N VAL A 150 -2.40 9.17 -2.17
CA VAL A 150 -2.69 10.20 -1.17
C VAL A 150 -3.67 11.25 -1.70
N LEU A 151 -4.05 12.23 -0.88
CA LEU A 151 -5.05 13.26 -1.23
C LEU A 151 -6.41 12.67 -1.63
N VAL A 152 -6.76 11.55 -0.99
CA VAL A 152 -8.05 10.86 -1.15
C VAL A 152 -8.87 11.01 0.12
N THR A 153 -10.16 11.34 -0.03
CA THR A 153 -11.09 11.42 1.09
C THR A 153 -11.54 10.03 1.53
N PHE A 154 -12.24 9.97 2.66
CA PHE A 154 -12.97 8.76 3.05
C PHE A 154 -14.00 8.38 1.98
N GLY A 155 -14.64 9.36 1.33
CA GLY A 155 -15.57 9.14 0.22
C GLY A 155 -14.91 8.54 -1.02
N ASP A 156 -13.74 9.06 -1.41
CA ASP A 156 -12.95 8.54 -2.54
C ASP A 156 -12.49 7.09 -2.27
N ALA A 157 -12.03 6.81 -1.05
CA ALA A 157 -11.64 5.46 -0.63
C ALA A 157 -12.83 4.48 -0.67
N ASN A 158 -14.03 4.89 -0.22
CA ASN A 158 -15.24 4.09 -0.32
C ASN A 158 -15.68 3.85 -1.77
N ALA A 159 -15.51 4.84 -2.65
CA ALA A 159 -15.80 4.68 -4.08
C ALA A 159 -14.87 3.65 -4.73
N PHE A 160 -13.58 3.65 -4.36
CA PHE A 160 -12.61 2.65 -4.80
C PHE A 160 -13.02 1.24 -4.36
N VAL A 161 -13.30 1.01 -3.07
CA VAL A 161 -13.65 -0.34 -2.59
C VAL A 161 -14.99 -0.84 -3.14
N ALA A 162 -15.94 0.06 -3.40
CA ALA A 162 -17.18 -0.30 -4.08
C ALA A 162 -16.95 -0.74 -5.53
N TRP A 163 -16.07 -0.06 -6.26
CA TRP A 163 -15.66 -0.50 -7.61
C TRP A 163 -14.90 -1.82 -7.58
N ALA A 164 -13.91 -1.96 -6.68
CA ALA A 164 -13.14 -3.19 -6.53
C ALA A 164 -14.05 -4.38 -6.17
N SER A 165 -15.08 -4.16 -5.35
CA SER A 165 -16.07 -5.20 -5.03
C SER A 165 -16.82 -5.68 -6.26
N ARG A 166 -17.38 -4.75 -7.06
CA ARG A 166 -18.08 -5.11 -8.30
C ARG A 166 -17.17 -5.81 -9.31
N LYS A 167 -15.91 -5.38 -9.37
CA LYS A 167 -14.93 -5.89 -10.33
C LYS A 167 -14.48 -7.31 -10.01
N THR A 168 -14.34 -7.63 -8.73
CA THR A 168 -13.75 -8.89 -8.24
C THR A 168 -14.79 -9.90 -7.79
N GLY A 169 -16.04 -9.47 -7.59
CA GLY A 169 -17.10 -10.30 -7.02
C GLY A 169 -16.93 -10.58 -5.52
N ARG A 170 -15.99 -9.90 -4.85
CA ARG A 170 -15.71 -10.04 -3.41
C ARG A 170 -16.17 -8.81 -2.65
N ARG A 171 -16.48 -8.95 -1.35
CA ARG A 171 -16.82 -7.81 -0.49
C ARG A 171 -15.56 -7.05 -0.06
N VAL A 172 -15.07 -6.16 -0.92
CA VAL A 172 -13.94 -5.26 -0.63
C VAL A 172 -14.45 -4.05 0.15
N ARG A 173 -13.77 -3.72 1.24
CA ARG A 173 -14.12 -2.62 2.15
C ARG A 173 -12.87 -1.99 2.77
N LEU A 174 -13.04 -0.91 3.52
CA LEU A 174 -11.99 -0.46 4.45
C LEU A 174 -11.95 -1.40 5.68
N PRO A 175 -10.82 -1.52 6.38
CA PRO A 175 -10.78 -2.24 7.66
C PRO A 175 -11.55 -1.47 8.74
N THR A 176 -12.07 -2.17 9.75
CA THR A 176 -12.42 -1.51 11.01
C THR A 176 -11.15 -1.07 11.75
N GLU A 177 -11.27 -0.13 12.68
CA GLU A 177 -10.15 0.30 13.52
C GLU A 177 -9.57 -0.88 14.33
N ALA A 178 -10.43 -1.78 14.80
CA ALA A 178 -10.02 -2.98 15.53
C ALA A 178 -9.30 -4.00 14.66
N GLU A 179 -9.82 -4.28 13.45
CA GLU A 179 -9.13 -5.14 12.48
C GLU A 179 -7.75 -4.58 12.11
N TRP A 180 -7.67 -3.27 11.91
CA TRP A 180 -6.41 -2.60 11.59
C TRP A 180 -5.40 -2.76 12.73
N GLU A 181 -5.78 -2.51 13.99
CA GLU A 181 -4.85 -2.63 15.13
C GLU A 181 -4.44 -4.08 15.38
N TYR A 182 -5.39 -5.02 15.32
CA TYR A 182 -5.11 -6.44 15.44
C TYR A 182 -4.06 -6.89 14.42
N ALA A 183 -4.29 -6.51 13.16
CA ALA A 183 -3.42 -6.84 12.06
C ALA A 183 -2.06 -6.14 12.17
N ALA A 184 -2.01 -4.88 12.61
CA ALA A 184 -0.77 -4.13 12.82
C ALA A 184 0.11 -4.82 13.87
N ARG A 185 -0.48 -5.20 15.01
CA ARG A 185 0.21 -5.86 16.12
C ARG A 185 0.77 -7.23 15.75
N ALA A 186 0.03 -8.00 14.95
CA ALA A 186 0.42 -9.35 14.52
C ALA A 186 0.96 -10.22 15.69
N GLY A 187 0.26 -10.20 16.82
CA GLY A 187 0.61 -10.94 18.04
C GLY A 187 1.60 -10.24 18.98
N THR A 188 2.17 -9.10 18.60
CA THR A 188 3.08 -8.33 19.48
C THR A 188 2.33 -7.40 20.43
N THR A 189 2.93 -7.17 21.60
CA THR A 189 2.44 -6.20 22.61
C THR A 189 3.32 -4.96 22.72
N THR A 190 4.37 -4.88 21.91
CA THR A 190 5.27 -3.72 21.85
C THR A 190 4.56 -2.50 21.22
N PRO A 191 5.05 -1.26 21.46
CA PRO A 191 4.39 -0.05 20.96
C PRO A 191 4.30 -0.02 19.42
N TRP A 192 5.30 -0.55 18.73
CA TRP A 192 5.26 -0.88 17.29
C TRP A 192 5.33 -2.39 17.11
N TYR A 193 5.15 -2.94 15.90
CA TYR A 193 5.18 -4.39 15.68
C TYR A 193 6.59 -5.01 15.80
N GLY A 194 7.08 -5.18 17.03
CA GLY A 194 8.42 -5.69 17.33
C GLY A 194 9.50 -4.62 17.55
N ALA A 195 9.13 -3.35 17.71
CA ALA A 195 10.04 -2.28 18.13
C ALA A 195 9.55 -1.60 19.40
N THR A 196 10.50 -1.18 20.24
CA THR A 196 10.26 -0.61 21.59
C THR A 196 10.66 0.86 21.71
N SER A 197 11.34 1.40 20.70
CA SER A 197 11.77 2.80 20.63
C SER A 197 11.45 3.43 19.28
N GLY A 198 11.41 4.77 19.24
CA GLY A 198 11.20 5.51 18.00
C GLY A 198 12.30 5.28 16.96
N ASP A 199 13.55 5.07 17.40
CA ASP A 199 14.68 4.79 16.52
C ASP A 199 14.57 3.41 15.87
N GLU A 200 14.18 2.39 16.63
CA GLU A 200 13.89 1.05 16.08
C GLU A 200 12.72 1.09 15.09
N ALA A 201 11.72 1.92 15.35
CA ALA A 201 10.57 2.08 14.46
C ALA A 201 10.95 2.66 13.08
N LEU A 202 12.06 3.39 12.94
CA LEU A 202 12.56 3.86 11.64
C LEU A 202 12.99 2.72 10.69
N ALA A 203 13.21 1.51 11.23
CA ALA A 203 13.45 0.30 10.44
C ALA A 203 12.15 -0.37 9.96
N LEU A 204 11.01 -0.02 10.57
CA LEU A 204 9.69 -0.56 10.25
C LEU A 204 8.92 0.36 9.30
N GLY A 205 9.18 1.66 9.35
CA GLY A 205 8.35 2.66 8.68
C GLY A 205 9.07 3.84 8.07
N TRP A 206 8.34 4.56 7.22
CA TRP A 206 8.72 5.87 6.69
C TRP A 206 8.05 6.98 7.50
N PHE A 207 8.86 7.78 8.18
CA PHE A 207 8.47 8.84 9.10
C PHE A 207 9.21 10.12 8.77
N LYS A 208 8.80 11.23 9.40
CA LYS A 208 9.45 12.54 9.22
C LYS A 208 10.99 12.49 9.26
N PRO A 209 11.64 11.75 10.20
CA PRO A 209 13.11 11.71 10.26
C PRO A 209 13.80 10.98 9.10
N ASN A 210 13.13 10.05 8.39
CA ASN A 210 13.77 9.19 7.38
C ASN A 210 13.09 9.19 6.00
N ALA A 211 11.93 9.86 5.85
CA ALA A 211 11.14 9.81 4.62
C ALA A 211 11.47 10.91 3.60
N THR A 212 12.37 11.86 3.93
CA THR A 212 12.78 12.94 3.03
C THR A 212 11.60 13.73 2.45
N SER A 213 10.57 13.98 3.27
CA SER A 213 9.38 14.78 2.95
C SER A 213 8.53 14.28 1.77
N THR A 214 8.43 12.96 1.56
CA THR A 214 7.59 12.34 0.54
C THR A 214 7.10 10.96 0.98
N THR A 215 6.07 10.43 0.30
CA THR A 215 5.79 8.99 0.33
C THR A 215 6.95 8.21 -0.27
N HIS A 216 7.01 6.92 0.08
CA HIS A 216 7.91 5.95 -0.55
C HIS A 216 7.11 4.81 -1.15
N PRO A 217 7.67 4.10 -2.15
CA PRO A 217 7.06 2.88 -2.63
C PRO A 217 6.76 1.91 -1.49
N VAL A 218 5.62 1.25 -1.59
CA VAL A 218 5.16 0.30 -0.59
C VAL A 218 6.10 -0.91 -0.48
N ALA A 219 6.06 -1.59 0.66
CA ALA A 219 6.85 -2.80 0.93
C ALA A 219 8.38 -2.63 0.85
N GLN A 220 8.90 -1.43 1.11
CA GLN A 220 10.35 -1.18 1.20
C GLN A 220 10.93 -1.36 2.61
N LYS A 221 10.09 -1.47 3.64
CA LYS A 221 10.48 -1.74 5.03
C LYS A 221 10.07 -3.15 5.44
N ARG A 222 10.49 -3.59 6.63
CA ARG A 222 10.17 -4.94 7.11
C ARG A 222 8.67 -5.10 7.35
N PRO A 223 8.05 -6.21 6.91
CA PRO A 223 6.67 -6.50 7.26
C PRO A 223 6.57 -6.95 8.72
N ASN A 224 5.35 -6.95 9.26
CA ASN A 224 5.06 -7.57 10.55
C ASN A 224 4.94 -9.11 10.43
N ALA A 225 4.66 -9.80 11.53
CA ALA A 225 4.60 -11.27 11.57
C ALA A 225 3.47 -11.87 10.71
N PHE A 226 2.45 -11.08 10.34
CA PHE A 226 1.44 -11.50 9.37
C PHE A 226 1.88 -11.28 7.92
N GLY A 227 3.00 -10.60 7.66
CA GLY A 227 3.43 -10.29 6.29
C GLY A 227 2.81 -9.01 5.74
N LEU A 228 2.33 -8.12 6.61
CA LEU A 228 1.81 -6.81 6.24
C LEU A 228 2.91 -5.76 6.30
N PHE A 229 2.98 -4.92 5.28
CA PHE A 229 3.95 -3.85 5.14
C PHE A 229 3.31 -2.50 5.43
N ASP A 230 4.16 -1.53 5.80
CA ASP A 230 3.77 -0.13 5.99
C ASP A 230 2.63 0.04 7.01
N MET A 231 2.47 -0.88 7.96
CA MET A 231 1.52 -0.73 9.08
C MET A 231 1.96 0.36 10.07
N SER A 232 3.15 0.93 9.85
CA SER A 232 3.74 1.98 10.65
C SER A 232 4.48 2.94 9.73
N GLY A 233 3.99 4.18 9.59
CA GLY A 233 4.52 5.19 8.69
C GLY A 233 4.00 5.07 7.25
N ASN A 234 4.72 5.73 6.33
CA ASN A 234 4.34 6.01 4.96
C ASN A 234 3.09 6.90 4.87
N VAL A 235 1.88 6.37 5.06
CA VAL A 235 0.65 7.17 5.02
C VAL A 235 -0.28 6.77 6.16
N PHE A 236 -1.05 7.74 6.67
CA PHE A 236 -2.19 7.41 7.49
C PHE A 236 -3.23 6.66 6.66
N GLU A 237 -3.95 5.74 7.26
CA GLU A 237 -4.89 4.89 6.53
C GLU A 237 -6.31 5.01 7.08
N TRP A 238 -7.27 5.28 6.18
CA TRP A 238 -8.68 5.36 6.53
C TRP A 238 -9.24 4.02 7.04
N CYS A 239 -9.91 4.06 8.19
CA CYS A 239 -10.75 2.97 8.71
C CYS A 239 -12.23 3.31 8.54
N ARG A 240 -13.10 2.28 8.59
CA ARG A 240 -14.57 2.45 8.48
C ARG A 240 -15.16 3.27 9.62
N ASP A 241 -14.52 3.21 10.78
CA ASP A 241 -15.05 3.73 12.04
C ASP A 241 -15.14 5.26 12.08
N ILE A 242 -16.26 5.73 12.63
CA ILE A 242 -16.40 7.05 13.22
C ILE A 242 -15.59 7.04 14.51
N TYR A 243 -14.70 8.01 14.64
CA TYR A 243 -13.84 8.15 15.79
C TYR A 243 -14.66 8.47 17.04
N ALA A 244 -14.51 7.63 18.07
CA ALA A 244 -15.11 7.79 19.38
C ALA A 244 -14.17 7.21 20.47
N PRO A 245 -14.37 7.58 21.76
CA PRO A 245 -13.72 6.90 22.87
C PRO A 245 -13.97 5.40 22.83
N TYR A 246 -12.99 4.61 23.25
CA TYR A 246 -13.17 3.17 23.42
C TYR A 246 -14.08 2.89 24.62
N SER A 247 -14.94 1.86 24.49
CA SER A 247 -15.63 1.28 25.64
C SER A 247 -14.62 0.52 26.51
N GLU A 248 -14.77 0.59 27.83
CA GLU A 248 -13.93 -0.18 28.76
C GLU A 248 -14.31 -1.67 28.81
N SER A 249 -15.49 -2.04 28.28
CA SER A 249 -15.92 -3.43 28.20
C SER A 249 -15.23 -4.18 27.07
N ASP A 250 -15.07 -5.49 27.27
CA ASP A 250 -14.71 -6.43 26.21
C ASP A 250 -15.71 -6.34 25.05
N THR A 251 -15.20 -6.44 23.82
CA THR A 251 -16.03 -6.33 22.61
C THR A 251 -15.69 -7.41 21.59
N ILE A 252 -16.69 -7.83 20.82
CA ILE A 252 -16.56 -8.76 19.70
C ILE A 252 -16.86 -7.99 18.43
N ASP A 253 -15.94 -8.03 17.46
CA ASP A 253 -16.02 -7.32 16.18
C ASP A 253 -16.52 -5.86 16.29
N PRO A 254 -15.92 -5.02 17.16
CA PRO A 254 -16.39 -3.65 17.35
C PRO A 254 -16.23 -2.85 16.05
N GLU A 255 -17.34 -2.25 15.63
CA GLU A 255 -17.43 -1.35 14.49
C GLU A 255 -18.32 -0.17 14.86
N ASN A 256 -17.80 1.05 14.75
CA ASN A 256 -18.57 2.27 15.00
C ASN A 256 -18.89 3.00 13.68
N THR A 257 -20.00 2.67 13.02
CA THR A 257 -20.41 3.35 11.77
C THR A 257 -21.62 4.25 11.93
N THR A 258 -22.26 4.25 13.10
CA THR A 258 -23.45 5.06 13.37
C THR A 258 -23.05 6.35 14.07
N ARG A 259 -23.41 7.49 13.47
CA ARG A 259 -23.18 8.78 14.11
C ARG A 259 -24.09 8.93 15.32
N VAL A 260 -23.50 9.23 16.46
CA VAL A 260 -24.20 9.58 17.69
C VAL A 260 -23.89 11.04 18.02
N GLY A 261 -24.91 11.81 18.39
CA GLY A 261 -24.77 13.22 18.75
C GLY A 261 -24.67 14.20 17.57
N THR A 262 -24.44 15.46 17.91
CA THR A 262 -24.44 16.59 16.96
C THR A 262 -23.05 16.95 16.43
N GLU A 263 -22.00 16.52 17.12
CA GLU A 263 -20.62 16.88 16.79
C GLU A 263 -20.21 16.46 15.38
N PRO A 264 -19.43 17.28 14.65
CA PRO A 264 -18.96 16.97 13.31
C PRO A 264 -18.26 15.60 13.25
N GLU A 265 -18.72 14.76 12.34
CA GLU A 265 -18.13 13.44 12.14
C GLU A 265 -16.62 13.53 11.84
N ARG A 266 -15.88 12.63 12.48
CA ARG A 266 -14.46 12.39 12.21
C ARG A 266 -14.29 10.90 11.99
N ARG A 267 -13.61 10.50 10.92
CA ARG A 267 -13.28 9.12 10.61
C ARG A 267 -11.90 8.79 11.14
N VAL A 268 -11.72 7.55 11.56
CA VAL A 268 -10.46 7.05 12.11
C VAL A 268 -9.39 6.97 11.02
N LEU A 269 -8.18 7.37 11.39
CA LEU A 269 -6.94 7.19 10.64
C LEU A 269 -5.91 6.48 11.52
N ARG A 270 -5.16 5.54 10.95
CA ARG A 270 -4.18 4.70 11.66
C ARG A 270 -2.83 4.67 10.95
N GLY A 271 -1.77 4.27 11.65
CA GLY A 271 -0.46 3.97 11.06
C GLY A 271 0.59 5.09 11.12
N GLY A 272 0.23 6.35 11.30
CA GLY A 272 1.18 7.45 11.17
C GLY A 272 1.53 7.71 9.69
N SER A 273 2.49 8.58 9.41
CA SER A 273 2.83 8.92 8.02
C SER A 273 4.26 9.42 7.87
N TRP A 274 4.69 9.59 6.62
CA TRP A 274 5.97 10.21 6.24
C TRP A 274 6.16 11.62 6.81
N LEU A 275 5.07 12.29 7.21
CA LEU A 275 5.08 13.64 7.76
C LEU A 275 5.12 13.67 9.30
N ARG A 276 4.96 12.51 9.97
CA ARG A 276 4.87 12.43 11.43
C ARG A 276 6.09 11.77 12.05
N ASP A 277 6.32 12.09 13.32
CA ASP A 277 7.30 11.37 14.14
C ASP A 277 6.86 9.93 14.39
N PRO A 278 7.81 9.00 14.63
CA PRO A 278 7.51 7.58 14.83
C PRO A 278 6.43 7.29 15.88
N LYS A 279 6.30 8.14 16.90
CA LYS A 279 5.26 8.03 17.95
C LYS A 279 3.84 7.92 17.40
N ARG A 280 3.55 8.54 16.24
CA ARG A 280 2.24 8.49 15.58
C ARG A 280 2.02 7.20 14.79
N GLY A 281 3.06 6.40 14.58
CA GLY A 281 2.98 5.09 13.96
C GLY A 281 2.98 3.91 14.93
N ARG A 282 2.89 4.15 16.25
CA ARG A 282 2.64 3.07 17.21
C ARG A 282 1.37 2.34 16.82
N SER A 283 1.31 1.03 17.08
CA SER A 283 0.16 0.17 16.79
C SER A 283 -1.12 0.72 17.45
N ALA A 284 -1.02 1.30 18.65
CA ALA A 284 -2.14 1.87 19.38
C ALA A 284 -2.49 3.32 18.96
N ALA A 285 -1.58 4.07 18.31
CA ALA A 285 -1.75 5.51 18.08
C ALA A 285 -2.93 5.83 17.14
N ARG A 286 -3.91 6.57 17.64
CA ARG A 286 -5.16 6.89 16.92
C ARG A 286 -5.09 8.30 16.35
N HIS A 287 -5.52 8.46 15.10
CA HIS A 287 -5.74 9.76 14.50
C HIS A 287 -7.16 9.86 13.93
N ARG A 288 -7.60 11.07 13.62
CA ARG A 288 -8.92 11.31 13.06
C ARG A 288 -8.94 12.54 12.20
N ASN A 289 -9.78 12.51 11.18
CA ASN A 289 -10.01 13.65 10.32
C ASN A 289 -11.48 13.72 9.89
N PRO A 290 -11.99 14.90 9.48
CA PRO A 290 -13.28 14.96 8.78
C PRO A 290 -13.29 13.98 7.60
N PRO A 291 -14.43 13.36 7.27
CA PRO A 291 -14.50 12.40 6.14
C PRO A 291 -14.06 13.03 4.81
N GLY A 292 -14.28 14.34 4.65
CA GLY A 292 -13.81 15.11 3.50
C GLY A 292 -12.34 15.56 3.60
N SER A 293 -11.56 15.18 4.61
CA SER A 293 -10.14 15.55 4.65
C SER A 293 -9.37 14.86 3.54
N ARG A 294 -8.47 15.59 2.90
CA ARG A 294 -7.65 15.13 1.77
C ARG A 294 -6.26 15.75 1.91
N ASN A 295 -5.43 15.10 2.72
CA ASN A 295 -4.06 15.50 3.00
C ASN A 295 -3.10 14.62 2.21
N ALA A 296 -1.93 15.15 1.86
CA ALA A 296 -0.90 14.39 1.16
C ALA A 296 -0.20 13.31 2.02
N ASP A 297 -0.64 13.14 3.27
CA ASP A 297 -0.24 12.05 4.15
C ASP A 297 -1.40 11.11 4.53
N ASN A 298 -2.58 11.27 3.93
CA ASN A 298 -3.74 10.36 4.09
C ASN A 298 -3.90 9.47 2.84
N GLY A 299 -3.85 8.16 3.05
CA GLY A 299 -4.20 7.11 2.09
C GLY A 299 -5.16 6.10 2.72
N PHE A 300 -5.13 4.84 2.25
CA PHE A 300 -5.95 3.76 2.82
C PHE A 300 -5.43 2.39 2.39
N ARG A 301 -5.83 1.34 3.12
CA ARG A 301 -5.73 -0.06 2.68
C ARG A 301 -7.11 -0.71 2.67
N VAL A 302 -7.20 -1.87 2.04
CA VAL A 302 -8.47 -2.60 1.88
C VAL A 302 -8.51 -3.86 2.74
N ALA A 303 -9.70 -4.24 3.17
CA ALA A 303 -10.03 -5.52 3.77
C ALA A 303 -11.09 -6.24 2.91
N VAL A 304 -11.14 -7.57 3.00
CA VAL A 304 -12.14 -8.41 2.35
C VAL A 304 -12.62 -9.45 3.35
N ASP A 305 -13.93 -9.68 3.42
CA ASP A 305 -14.48 -10.70 4.29
C ASP A 305 -14.04 -12.10 3.82
N ASP A 306 -13.74 -12.96 4.79
CA ASP A 306 -13.48 -14.37 4.53
C ASP A 306 -14.80 -15.14 4.55
N ASP A 307 -15.41 -15.28 3.37
CA ASP A 307 -16.70 -15.97 3.18
C ASP A 307 -16.60 -17.46 3.58
N ASP A 308 -15.40 -18.04 3.48
CA ASP A 308 -15.09 -19.41 3.89
C ASP A 308 -14.92 -19.57 5.42
N ALA A 309 -14.86 -18.45 6.18
CA ALA A 309 -14.71 -18.47 7.64
C ALA A 309 -16.04 -18.64 8.41
N LEU A 310 -17.10 -19.15 7.76
CA LEU A 310 -18.27 -19.64 8.48
C LEU A 310 -17.85 -20.89 9.28
N ALA A 311 -17.65 -20.73 10.59
CA ALA A 311 -17.68 -21.86 11.50
C ALA A 311 -18.98 -22.65 11.23
N PRO A 312 -18.94 -23.99 11.18
CA PRO A 312 -20.16 -24.78 11.01
C PRO A 312 -21.08 -24.54 12.21
N GLY A 313 -22.13 -23.73 12.01
CA GLY A 313 -23.14 -23.45 13.05
C GLY A 313 -23.71 -22.03 13.10
N ALA A 314 -23.14 -21.04 12.39
CA ALA A 314 -23.73 -19.70 12.35
C ALA A 314 -24.74 -19.59 11.18
N ALA A 315 -26.02 -19.53 11.50
CA ALA A 315 -27.10 -19.34 10.54
C ALA A 315 -26.82 -18.11 9.66
N ALA A 316 -27.03 -18.29 8.34
CA ALA A 316 -26.91 -17.22 7.36
C ALA A 316 -27.79 -16.02 7.76
N MET A 317 -27.14 -14.90 8.06
CA MET A 317 -27.82 -13.62 8.23
C MET A 317 -28.22 -13.07 6.86
N PRO A 318 -29.38 -12.38 6.76
CA PRO A 318 -29.95 -11.97 5.48
C PRO A 318 -29.06 -10.96 4.77
N THR A 319 -28.96 -11.12 3.45
CA THR A 319 -28.38 -10.13 2.53
C THR A 319 -29.18 -8.84 2.62
N ASN A 320 -28.68 -7.85 3.38
CA ASN A 320 -29.19 -6.50 3.27
C ASN A 320 -28.77 -5.94 1.90
N ASP A 321 -29.73 -5.90 0.99
CA ASP A 321 -29.65 -5.11 -0.23
C ASP A 321 -29.44 -3.64 0.16
N PHE A 322 -28.20 -3.16 0.02
CA PHE A 322 -27.94 -1.74 -0.12
C PHE A 322 -28.42 -1.31 -1.51
N ALA A 323 -29.74 -1.16 -1.65
CA ALA A 323 -30.31 -0.35 -2.70
C ALA A 323 -29.84 1.10 -2.45
N LEU A 324 -29.01 1.61 -3.36
CA LEU A 324 -28.78 3.04 -3.49
C LEU A 324 -30.15 3.73 -3.55
N ALA A 325 -30.44 4.58 -2.58
CA ALA A 325 -31.58 5.47 -2.67
C ALA A 325 -31.42 6.32 -3.94
N ALA A 326 -32.30 6.07 -4.92
CA ALA A 326 -32.51 6.98 -6.03
C ALA A 326 -33.02 8.33 -5.49
N PRO A 327 -32.71 9.47 -6.14
CA PRO A 327 -33.19 10.76 -5.68
C PRO A 327 -34.72 10.79 -5.70
N VAL A 328 -35.30 11.20 -4.58
CA VAL A 328 -36.74 11.40 -4.40
C VAL A 328 -37.21 12.41 -5.45
N GLY A 329 -38.05 11.95 -6.37
CA GLY A 329 -38.80 12.82 -7.27
C GLY A 329 -39.91 13.52 -6.49
N LEU A 330 -39.89 14.85 -6.49
CA LEU A 330 -41.09 15.65 -6.25
C LEU A 330 -41.73 15.93 -7.61
N ALA A 331 -42.89 15.32 -7.83
CA ALA A 331 -43.75 15.59 -8.97
C ALA A 331 -44.53 16.91 -8.74
N GLY A 332 -44.69 17.68 -9.81
CA GLY A 332 -45.90 18.47 -10.03
C GLY A 332 -45.76 19.99 -10.00
N SER A 333 -45.27 20.59 -11.09
CA SER A 333 -45.91 21.79 -11.67
C SER A 333 -45.54 21.91 -13.15
N SER A 334 -46.56 21.78 -13.97
CA SER A 334 -46.57 21.81 -15.43
C SER A 334 -46.19 23.19 -15.98
N ILE A 335 -45.18 23.23 -16.86
CA ILE A 335 -44.91 24.35 -17.77
C ILE A 335 -44.94 23.78 -19.20
N PRO A 336 -45.74 24.36 -20.13
CA PRO A 336 -45.91 23.82 -21.48
C PRO A 336 -44.66 24.05 -22.35
N SER A 337 -44.31 23.03 -23.13
CA SER A 337 -43.25 23.10 -24.15
C SER A 337 -43.67 23.95 -25.35
N PRO A 338 -42.78 24.79 -25.92
CA PRO A 338 -43.04 25.44 -27.20
C PRO A 338 -42.86 24.45 -28.38
N PRO A 339 -43.54 24.69 -29.53
CA PRO A 339 -43.53 23.78 -30.67
C PRO A 339 -42.22 23.84 -31.48
N PRO A 340 -41.93 22.83 -32.32
CA PRO A 340 -40.69 22.77 -33.08
C PRO A 340 -40.74 23.71 -34.28
N ALA A 341 -39.70 24.53 -34.45
CA ALA A 341 -39.47 25.26 -35.70
C ALA A 341 -38.61 24.41 -36.63
N ALA A 342 -39.09 24.25 -37.86
CA ALA A 342 -38.43 23.56 -38.94
C ALA A 342 -37.62 24.55 -39.81
N VAL A 343 -36.44 24.06 -40.25
CA VAL A 343 -35.63 24.40 -41.44
C VAL A 343 -35.25 25.87 -41.71
N GLU A 344 -33.94 26.12 -41.89
CA GLU A 344 -33.40 26.53 -43.20
C GLU A 344 -31.87 26.33 -43.28
N LEU A 345 -31.46 25.68 -44.36
CA LEU A 345 -30.10 25.65 -44.89
C LEU A 345 -29.87 26.95 -45.64
N ASP A 346 -28.79 27.67 -45.36
CA ASP A 346 -28.25 28.62 -46.33
C ASP A 346 -26.74 28.44 -46.50
N ALA A 347 -26.34 28.42 -47.77
CA ALA A 347 -25.01 28.24 -48.27
C ALA A 347 -24.42 29.63 -48.58
N GLY A 348 -23.40 30.02 -47.83
CA GLY A 348 -22.65 31.26 -48.07
C GLY A 348 -21.16 30.99 -48.16
N ALA A 349 -20.66 30.83 -49.39
CA ALA A 349 -19.25 30.80 -49.72
C ALA A 349 -18.58 32.16 -49.45
N ALA A 350 -17.31 32.16 -49.00
CA ALA A 350 -16.21 32.93 -49.63
C ALA A 350 -14.94 32.99 -48.75
N SER A 351 -13.83 32.56 -49.37
CA SER A 351 -12.50 33.22 -49.34
C SER A 351 -11.57 33.02 -48.14
N ALA A 352 -10.64 32.08 -48.33
CA ALA A 352 -9.31 32.07 -47.72
C ALA A 352 -8.37 33.05 -48.44
N PRO A 353 -7.30 33.54 -47.78
CA PRO A 353 -6.06 33.91 -48.45
C PRO A 353 -4.94 32.94 -48.10
N SER A 354 -4.35 32.36 -49.14
CA SER A 354 -3.10 31.60 -49.14
C SER A 354 -1.95 32.50 -49.63
N VAL A 355 -0.94 32.77 -48.80
CA VAL A 355 0.47 33.06 -49.18
C VAL A 355 1.30 32.86 -47.88
N GLY A 356 2.44 32.20 -47.79
CA GLY A 356 3.33 31.73 -48.84
C GLY A 356 4.32 30.66 -48.36
N SER A 357 4.88 30.03 -49.37
CA SER A 357 5.91 29.01 -49.36
C SER A 357 7.27 29.50 -48.84
N GLY A 358 7.84 28.77 -47.88
CA GLY A 358 9.26 28.83 -47.53
C GLY A 358 9.81 27.41 -47.38
N ARG A 359 10.62 26.97 -48.36
CA ARG A 359 11.43 25.74 -48.28
C ARG A 359 12.44 25.83 -47.12
N PRO A 360 12.80 24.67 -46.54
CA PRO A 360 14.20 24.41 -46.23
C PRO A 360 14.74 23.26 -47.10
N SER A 361 15.97 23.45 -47.55
CA SER A 361 16.75 22.49 -48.32
C SER A 361 16.97 21.16 -47.59
N ALA A 362 17.01 20.11 -48.39
CA ALA A 362 17.43 18.78 -48.02
C ALA A 362 18.90 18.76 -47.61
N ASP A 363 19.20 18.08 -46.50
CA ASP A 363 20.44 17.34 -46.33
C ASP A 363 20.12 15.97 -45.74
N GLY A 364 20.79 14.97 -46.28
CA GLY A 364 20.31 13.59 -46.36
C GLY A 364 20.34 12.78 -45.07
N SER A 365 19.46 11.80 -45.01
CA SER A 365 19.82 10.38 -44.85
C SER A 365 18.54 9.56 -44.85
N GLY A 366 18.39 8.70 -45.85
CA GLY A 366 17.24 7.82 -45.98
C GLY A 366 17.21 6.76 -44.89
N TRP A 367 16.04 6.56 -44.30
CA TRP A 367 15.67 5.34 -43.61
C TRP A 367 14.30 4.92 -44.14
N SER A 368 14.25 3.75 -44.78
CA SER A 368 12.99 3.09 -45.12
C SER A 368 12.58 2.21 -43.94
N LEU A 369 11.39 2.45 -43.40
CA LEU A 369 10.76 1.59 -42.40
C LEU A 369 10.05 0.45 -43.13
N VAL A 370 10.61 -0.76 -43.07
CA VAL A 370 9.90 -1.99 -43.47
C VAL A 370 9.20 -2.52 -42.21
N VAL A 371 7.88 -2.51 -42.22
CA VAL A 371 7.05 -3.16 -41.19
C VAL A 371 6.73 -4.57 -41.66
N ALA A 372 7.17 -5.57 -40.90
CA ALA A 372 6.69 -6.95 -41.01
C ALA A 372 6.27 -7.45 -39.62
N PRO A 373 5.13 -8.15 -39.48
CA PRO A 373 4.64 -8.61 -38.20
C PRO A 373 5.40 -9.87 -37.78
N VAL A 374 5.93 -9.90 -36.56
CA VAL A 374 6.36 -11.15 -35.93
C VAL A 374 5.63 -11.31 -34.63
N ALA A 375 4.83 -12.38 -34.58
CA ALA A 375 4.20 -12.89 -33.40
C ALA A 375 5.21 -13.62 -32.50
N ALA A 376 4.92 -13.52 -31.21
CA ALA A 376 5.24 -14.47 -30.14
C ALA A 376 6.53 -14.32 -29.31
N ALA A 377 6.27 -14.35 -28.00
CA ALA A 377 7.00 -15.02 -26.93
C ALA A 377 8.31 -14.40 -26.41
N GLY A 378 8.15 -13.65 -25.32
CA GLY A 378 8.96 -13.74 -24.09
C GLY A 378 10.46 -14.01 -24.20
N ALA A 379 11.24 -12.95 -24.23
CA ALA A 379 12.57 -12.92 -23.62
C ALA A 379 12.92 -11.47 -23.23
N VAL A 380 13.25 -11.27 -21.95
CA VAL A 380 13.75 -9.99 -21.42
C VAL A 380 15.12 -9.73 -22.04
N VAL A 381 15.22 -8.70 -22.89
CA VAL A 381 16.51 -8.19 -23.39
C VAL A 381 16.90 -6.98 -22.55
N ALA A 382 17.90 -7.18 -21.68
CA ALA A 382 18.55 -6.08 -20.97
C ALA A 382 19.36 -5.22 -21.95
N TRP A 383 19.05 -3.93 -22.04
CA TRP A 383 19.81 -2.97 -22.82
C TRP A 383 21.04 -2.49 -22.04
N VAL A 384 22.23 -2.93 -22.45
CA VAL A 384 23.50 -2.34 -22.01
C VAL A 384 23.89 -1.24 -23.01
N LEU A 385 23.77 0.02 -22.59
CA LEU A 385 24.27 1.18 -23.35
C LEU A 385 25.80 1.24 -23.25
N ALA A 386 26.51 0.60 -24.18
CA ALA A 386 27.95 0.76 -24.35
C ALA A 386 28.24 1.95 -25.29
N ARG A 387 28.75 3.05 -24.73
CA ARG A 387 29.18 4.23 -25.47
C ARG A 387 30.61 4.03 -26.00
N ARG A 388 30.80 3.97 -27.32
CA ARG A 388 32.12 3.85 -27.96
C ARG A 388 32.67 5.25 -28.29
N LYS A 389 33.70 5.72 -27.57
CA LYS A 389 34.55 6.87 -27.96
C LYS A 389 35.83 6.32 -28.61
N ARG A 390 36.17 6.79 -29.82
CA ARG A 390 37.57 6.93 -30.30
C ARG A 390 38.02 8.32 -29.81
N GLY A 391 39.22 8.63 -29.34
CA GLY A 391 40.52 7.98 -29.30
C GLY A 391 41.52 9.15 -29.40
N ALA A 392 42.24 9.45 -28.33
CA ALA A 392 43.40 10.34 -28.34
C ALA A 392 44.36 9.87 -27.22
N SER A 393 45.62 9.68 -27.60
CA SER A 393 46.72 9.11 -26.82
C SER A 393 47.40 10.20 -25.97
N SER A 394 47.78 9.87 -24.74
CA SER A 394 49.18 9.87 -24.28
C SER A 394 49.29 9.67 -22.75
N ASP A 395 50.21 8.79 -22.38
CA ASP A 395 51.03 8.74 -21.16
C ASP A 395 50.45 8.26 -19.81
N LEU A 396 50.98 7.10 -19.40
CA LEU A 396 50.97 6.50 -18.05
C LEU A 396 51.99 7.20 -17.14
N PRO A 397 51.83 7.12 -15.80
CA PRO A 397 52.53 6.05 -15.08
C PRO A 397 51.72 5.32 -13.98
N LEU A 398 51.95 4.00 -13.93
CA LEU A 398 51.99 3.01 -12.82
C LEU A 398 51.90 3.61 -11.38
N THR A 399 50.96 3.23 -10.49
CA THR A 399 50.80 2.00 -9.67
C THR A 399 49.87 2.33 -8.46
N PRO A 400 49.47 1.40 -7.57
CA PRO A 400 48.84 0.10 -7.77
C PRO A 400 47.48 -0.04 -7.02
N VAL A 401 46.77 -1.12 -7.37
CA VAL A 401 45.47 -1.56 -6.83
C VAL A 401 45.62 -2.15 -5.43
N LEU A 402 44.80 -1.69 -4.48
CA LEU A 402 44.51 -2.42 -3.23
C LEU A 402 43.25 -3.28 -3.44
N ARG A 403 43.38 -4.58 -3.19
CA ARG A 403 42.27 -5.53 -3.03
C ARG A 403 42.36 -6.18 -1.64
N PRO A 404 41.22 -6.69 -1.13
CA PRO A 404 40.91 -6.76 0.29
C PRO A 404 41.57 -7.95 0.99
N THR A 405 41.97 -7.74 2.24
CA THR A 405 42.47 -8.76 3.15
C THR A 405 41.52 -8.92 4.34
N GLU A 406 40.87 -10.07 4.42
CA GLU A 406 40.50 -10.81 5.64
C GLU A 406 40.59 -12.31 5.26
N PRO A 407 40.99 -13.25 6.15
CA PRO A 407 40.56 -13.30 7.56
C PRO A 407 41.65 -13.68 8.57
N SER A 408 41.40 -13.41 9.86
CA SER A 408 42.07 -14.14 10.94
C SER A 408 41.20 -14.20 12.19
N ALA A 409 40.88 -15.44 12.54
CA ALA A 409 40.17 -15.85 13.74
C ALA A 409 41.10 -15.89 14.96
N GLN A 410 40.64 -15.38 16.10
CA GLN A 410 41.12 -15.70 17.45
C GLN A 410 39.88 -15.67 18.37
N ARG A 411 39.31 -16.83 18.72
CA ARG A 411 39.52 -17.64 19.94
C ARG A 411 39.16 -16.94 21.24
N ASP A 412 38.02 -17.37 21.79
CA ASP A 412 37.56 -17.21 23.18
C ASP A 412 38.57 -17.76 24.21
N PRO A 413 38.50 -17.26 25.45
CA PRO A 413 38.75 -18.07 26.62
C PRO A 413 37.51 -18.17 27.53
N GLN A 414 37.14 -19.41 27.87
CA GLN A 414 36.18 -19.83 28.90
C GLN A 414 36.99 -20.57 30.01
N PRO A 415 36.41 -20.92 31.19
CA PRO A 415 36.73 -20.28 32.46
C PRO A 415 37.42 -21.22 33.48
N SER A 416 37.84 -20.64 34.61
CA SER A 416 38.25 -21.32 35.85
C SER A 416 37.77 -20.48 37.03
N GLY A 417 37.21 -20.94 38.15
CA GLY A 417 36.94 -22.26 38.68
C GLY A 417 36.23 -22.06 40.04
N SER A 418 35.49 -23.07 40.45
CA SER A 418 34.66 -23.27 41.64
C SER A 418 35.36 -23.11 43.00
N VAL A 419 34.61 -22.69 44.04
CA VAL A 419 34.62 -23.32 45.39
C VAL A 419 33.23 -23.19 46.04
N ASP A 420 32.65 -24.33 46.43
CA ASP A 420 31.46 -24.51 47.27
C ASP A 420 31.69 -24.12 48.75
N VAL A 421 30.64 -23.82 49.52
CA VAL A 421 30.29 -24.52 50.79
C VAL A 421 28.97 -23.97 51.38
N ALA A 422 27.99 -24.89 51.42
CA ALA A 422 26.88 -25.17 52.34
C ALA A 422 26.42 -24.21 53.49
N ASN A 423 25.08 -24.08 53.54
CA ASN A 423 24.14 -24.23 54.67
C ASN A 423 24.52 -23.76 56.09
N ALA A 424 23.67 -22.90 56.68
CA ALA A 424 22.70 -23.26 57.71
C ALA A 424 22.08 -22.01 58.39
N GLU A 425 20.75 -21.94 58.42
CA GLU A 425 19.94 -21.21 59.42
C GLU A 425 20.00 -21.95 60.77
N PRO A 426 19.74 -21.31 61.95
CA PRO A 426 18.36 -20.95 62.31
C PRO A 426 18.11 -19.79 63.31
N ALA A 427 16.85 -19.32 63.28
CA ALA A 427 15.94 -19.06 64.41
C ALA A 427 16.15 -17.90 65.42
N SER A 428 15.11 -17.04 65.45
CA SER A 428 14.38 -16.55 66.63
C SER A 428 14.98 -15.47 67.56
N ALA A 429 14.32 -14.31 67.61
CA ALA A 429 13.85 -13.71 68.87
C ALA A 429 12.83 -12.58 68.64
N SER A 430 11.65 -12.78 69.21
CA SER A 430 10.56 -11.83 69.45
C SER A 430 10.94 -10.77 70.48
N THR A 431 10.50 -9.51 70.33
CA THR A 431 10.11 -8.66 71.47
C THR A 431 9.10 -7.58 71.04
N SER A 432 7.96 -7.63 71.73
CA SER A 432 6.82 -6.74 71.98
C SER A 432 6.81 -5.25 71.57
N MET A 433 5.60 -4.83 71.13
CA MET A 433 5.01 -3.48 71.04
C MET A 433 4.95 -2.74 72.40
N PRO A 434 4.73 -1.40 72.43
CA PRO A 434 3.36 -0.88 72.52
C PRO A 434 3.03 0.39 71.68
N SER A 435 1.83 0.34 71.11
CA SER A 435 0.77 1.36 70.90
C SER A 435 1.05 2.88 70.79
N SER A 436 0.48 3.42 69.69
CA SER A 436 -0.31 4.66 69.56
C SER A 436 0.40 6.02 69.52
N LEU A 437 0.32 6.71 68.36
CA LEU A 437 -0.28 8.06 68.20
C LEU A 437 -0.16 8.56 66.73
N GLU A 438 -1.34 8.86 66.15
CA GLU A 438 -1.69 9.85 65.10
C GLU A 438 -1.22 9.75 63.62
N PRO A 439 -2.08 10.19 62.67
CA PRO A 439 -1.89 10.00 61.23
C PRO A 439 -1.16 11.19 60.56
N PRO A 440 -0.33 10.98 59.52
CA PRO A 440 0.20 12.09 58.74
C PRO A 440 -0.79 12.53 57.66
N GLY A 441 -1.30 13.75 57.85
CA GLY A 441 -1.40 14.83 56.87
C GLY A 441 -1.84 14.51 55.44
N VAL A 442 -3.06 14.96 55.12
CA VAL A 442 -3.53 15.22 53.75
C VAL A 442 -2.53 16.15 53.04
N LEU A 443 -1.89 15.65 51.99
CA LEU A 443 -1.13 16.46 51.04
C LEU A 443 -2.10 17.23 50.14
N PRO A 444 -1.83 18.51 49.81
CA PRO A 444 -2.72 19.30 48.97
C PRO A 444 -2.76 18.74 47.54
N GLU A 445 -3.99 18.71 47.03
CA GLU A 445 -4.39 18.36 45.67
C GLU A 445 -3.65 19.28 44.67
N VAL A 446 -2.73 18.69 43.90
CA VAL A 446 -2.08 19.38 42.79
C VAL A 446 -3.05 19.32 41.62
N GLU A 447 -3.66 20.47 41.30
CA GLU A 447 -4.46 20.63 40.09
C GLU A 447 -3.65 20.19 38.85
N PRO A 448 -4.24 19.40 37.94
CA PRO A 448 -3.56 19.05 36.70
C PRO A 448 -3.36 20.30 35.86
N SER A 449 -2.10 20.62 35.57
CA SER A 449 -1.75 21.66 34.58
C SER A 449 -2.41 21.34 33.23
N PRO A 450 -2.98 22.33 32.54
CA PRO A 450 -3.65 22.12 31.26
C PRO A 450 -2.67 21.58 30.22
N ALA A 451 -3.14 20.61 29.45
CA ALA A 451 -2.43 20.03 28.33
C ALA A 451 -2.01 21.14 27.35
N ILE A 452 -0.74 21.13 26.95
CA ILE A 452 -0.25 21.94 25.85
C ILE A 452 -0.88 21.39 24.57
N GLU A 453 -1.91 22.07 24.09
CA GLU A 453 -2.45 21.92 22.74
C GLU A 453 -1.38 22.41 21.75
N ASP A 454 -0.95 21.54 20.84
CA ASP A 454 -0.13 21.91 19.69
C ASP A 454 -1.11 22.41 18.61
N ASP A 455 -1.29 23.73 18.58
CA ASP A 455 -2.14 24.46 17.64
C ASP A 455 -1.70 24.18 16.19
N GLY A 456 -2.52 23.41 15.47
CA GLY A 456 -2.58 23.49 14.02
C GLY A 456 -3.15 24.85 13.57
N PRO A 457 -2.83 25.33 12.36
CA PRO A 457 -3.12 26.70 11.96
C PRO A 457 -4.63 26.96 11.94
N SER A 458 -5.03 28.00 12.69
CA SER A 458 -6.36 28.56 12.75
C SER A 458 -6.78 29.15 11.40
N ASP A 459 -7.99 28.82 10.95
CA ASP A 459 -8.63 29.47 9.79
C ASP A 459 -8.84 30.98 10.05
N PRO A 460 -8.63 31.87 9.05
CA PRO A 460 -8.98 33.27 9.20
C PRO A 460 -10.50 33.49 9.13
N PRO A 461 -11.05 34.49 9.83
CA PRO A 461 -12.49 34.72 9.89
C PRO A 461 -13.06 35.17 8.53
N SER A 462 -14.21 34.59 8.18
CA SER A 462 -15.05 35.03 7.07
C SER A 462 -15.44 36.50 7.23
N THR A 463 -15.33 37.25 6.12
CA THR A 463 -16.00 38.55 5.95
C THR A 463 -17.29 38.35 5.17
#